data_AF-F8JPX2-F1
#
_entry.id   AF-F8JPX2-F1
#
_cell.length_a   1.000
_cell.length_b   1.000
_cell.length_c   1.000
_cell.angle_alpha   90.00
_cell.angle_beta   90.00
_cell.angle_gamma   90.00
#
_symmetry.space_group_name_H-M   'P 1'
#
loop_
_entity.id
_entity.type
_entity.pdbx_description
1 polymer ?
#
loop_
_entity_poly.entity_id
_entity_poly.type
_entity_poly.pdbx_seq_one_letter_code
_entity_poly.pdbx_strand_id
1 'polypeptide(L)'
;MVTTAKANKDKGYRWEKQALDHIRAAFPEIDPEEIRRHGTLYGVNDRGDITLAPLAFVFEMKNVQRFDLARFMRELKRELEHNPQATNGAVVIKARLKGTGEAYSVMPFDSLLSLVRENWDLKRLLRQERQLRKAG
;
A
#
# COMPACT_ATOMS: atom_id res chain seq x y z
N MET A 1 5.38 34.22 -4.86
CA MET A 1 4.57 33.66 -3.74
C MET A 1 4.15 32.24 -4.11
N VAL A 2 4.49 31.24 -3.31
CA VAL A 2 4.01 29.85 -3.52
C VAL A 2 2.58 29.78 -2.99
N THR A 3 1.61 29.38 -3.83
CA THR A 3 0.22 29.23 -3.41
C THR A 3 0.09 28.07 -2.41
N THR A 4 -0.81 28.21 -1.43
CA THR A 4 -1.06 27.19 -0.39
C THR A 4 -1.37 25.81 -0.98
N ALA A 5 -2.04 25.77 -2.13
CA ALA A 5 -2.35 24.53 -2.86
C ALA A 5 -1.09 23.81 -3.37
N LYS A 6 -0.12 24.53 -3.94
CA LYS A 6 1.15 23.96 -4.41
C LYS A 6 1.94 23.39 -3.23
N ALA A 7 2.03 24.14 -2.14
CA ALA A 7 2.74 23.69 -0.93
C ALA A 7 2.13 22.43 -0.30
N ASN A 8 0.81 22.24 -0.37
CA ASN A 8 0.14 21.02 0.10
C ASN A 8 0.41 19.83 -0.84
N LYS A 9 0.38 20.04 -2.16
CA LYS A 9 0.76 19.01 -3.15
C LYS A 9 2.20 18.55 -2.96
N ASP A 10 3.13 19.48 -2.74
CA ASP A 10 4.55 19.16 -2.50
C ASP A 10 4.76 18.37 -1.19
N LYS A 11 3.88 18.53 -0.20
CA LYS A 11 3.90 17.73 1.04
C LYS A 11 3.35 16.32 0.82
N GLY A 12 2.32 16.16 -0.02
CA GLY A 12 1.78 14.86 -0.42
C GLY A 12 2.82 14.05 -1.21
N TYR A 13 3.38 14.67 -2.26
CA TYR A 13 4.41 14.05 -3.07
C TYR A 13 5.64 13.59 -2.26
N ARG A 14 6.13 14.44 -1.35
CA ARG A 14 7.24 14.06 -0.45
C ARG A 14 6.87 12.89 0.45
N TRP A 15 5.62 12.85 0.93
CA TRP A 15 5.14 11.77 1.75
C TRP A 15 5.13 10.45 0.97
N GLU A 16 4.52 10.42 -0.21
CA GLU A 16 4.48 9.23 -1.05
C GLU A 16 5.88 8.72 -1.41
N LYS A 17 6.84 9.63 -1.69
CA LYS A 17 8.24 9.24 -1.95
C LYS A 17 8.89 8.58 -0.73
N GLN A 18 8.72 9.17 0.45
CA GLN A 18 9.25 8.61 1.69
C GLN A 18 8.65 7.24 2.02
N ALA A 19 7.35 7.05 1.74
CA ALA A 19 6.69 5.78 1.91
C ALA A 19 7.19 4.74 0.90
N LEU A 20 7.36 5.12 -0.37
CA LEU A 20 7.93 4.24 -1.40
C LEU A 20 9.32 3.73 -0.99
N ASP A 21 10.19 4.64 -0.55
CA ASP A 21 11.54 4.29 -0.09
C ASP A 21 11.48 3.34 1.12
N HIS A 22 10.53 3.56 2.05
CA HIS A 22 10.32 2.70 3.20
C HIS A 22 9.81 1.30 2.83
N ILE A 23 8.88 1.20 1.88
CA ILE A 23 8.36 -0.08 1.39
C ILE A 23 9.47 -0.87 0.69
N ARG A 24 10.26 -0.22 -0.18
CA ARG A 24 11.40 -0.86 -0.85
C ARG A 24 12.46 -1.36 0.13
N ALA A 25 12.72 -0.59 1.20
CA ALA A 25 13.64 -1.03 2.24
C ALA A 25 13.11 -2.26 3.02
N ALA A 26 11.80 -2.44 3.12
CA ALA A 26 11.19 -3.60 3.77
C ALA A 26 11.21 -4.86 2.90
N PHE A 27 11.33 -4.71 1.57
CA PHE A 27 11.37 -5.80 0.59
C PHE A 27 12.56 -5.64 -0.37
N PRO A 28 13.81 -5.70 0.13
CA PRO A 28 15.01 -5.49 -0.69
C PRO A 28 15.20 -6.53 -1.81
N GLU A 29 14.51 -7.67 -1.71
CA GLU A 29 14.55 -8.77 -2.68
C GLU A 29 13.61 -8.57 -3.88
N ILE A 30 12.64 -7.65 -3.78
CA ILE A 30 11.70 -7.35 -4.87
C ILE A 30 12.34 -6.31 -5.80
N ASP A 31 12.19 -6.50 -7.12
CA ASP A 31 12.66 -5.52 -8.09
C ASP A 31 12.01 -4.15 -7.78
N PRO A 32 12.78 -3.06 -7.63
CA PRO A 32 12.23 -1.73 -7.42
C PRO A 32 11.18 -1.31 -8.44
N GLU A 33 11.23 -1.85 -9.67
CA GLU A 33 10.23 -1.63 -10.71
C GLU A 33 8.89 -2.34 -10.45
N GLU A 34 8.83 -3.29 -9.54
CA GLU A 34 7.59 -3.93 -9.10
C GLU A 34 6.96 -3.22 -7.89
N ILE A 35 7.66 -2.22 -7.33
CA ILE A 35 7.17 -1.33 -6.27
C ILE A 35 7.12 0.10 -6.83
N ARG A 36 5.95 0.52 -7.34
CA ARG A 36 5.80 1.76 -8.11
C ARG A 36 4.88 2.76 -7.44
N ARG A 37 5.31 4.02 -7.35
CA ARG A 37 4.45 5.16 -7.01
C ARG A 37 3.81 5.72 -8.28
N HIS A 38 2.50 5.93 -8.25
CA HIS A 38 1.76 6.56 -9.33
C HIS A 38 1.75 8.07 -9.10
N GLY A 39 2.11 8.86 -10.12
CA GLY A 39 1.97 10.32 -10.06
C GLY A 39 0.54 10.76 -10.37
N THR A 40 0.25 12.06 -10.23
CA THR A 40 -0.99 12.69 -10.71
C THR A 40 -1.25 12.58 -12.22
N LEU A 41 -0.47 11.79 -12.95
CA LEU A 41 -0.51 11.64 -14.40
C LEU A 41 -1.60 10.68 -14.89
N TYR A 42 -2.22 9.90 -14.01
CA TYR A 42 -3.11 8.81 -14.45
C TYR A 42 -4.59 9.17 -14.64
N GLY A 43 -5.00 10.41 -14.35
CA GLY A 43 -6.34 10.91 -14.71
C GLY A 43 -7.46 9.96 -14.27
N VAL A 44 -8.27 9.48 -15.22
CA VAL A 44 -9.44 8.59 -14.99
C VAL A 44 -9.05 7.14 -14.66
N ASN A 45 -7.78 6.77 -14.85
CA ASN A 45 -7.26 5.42 -14.59
C ASN A 45 -6.44 5.42 -13.29
N ASP A 46 -7.04 5.86 -12.21
CA ASP A 46 -6.40 5.88 -10.89
C ASP A 46 -6.01 4.45 -10.47
N ARG A 47 -4.77 4.27 -10.00
CA ARG A 47 -4.20 2.96 -9.64
C ARG A 47 -3.81 2.89 -8.16
N GLY A 48 -4.27 3.87 -7.38
CA GLY A 48 -3.80 4.18 -6.04
C GLY A 48 -2.44 4.88 -6.04
N ASP A 49 -1.97 5.32 -4.88
CA ASP A 49 -0.72 6.07 -4.79
C ASP A 49 0.54 5.21 -4.99
N ILE A 50 0.56 3.97 -4.47
CA ILE A 50 1.67 3.02 -4.62
C ILE A 50 1.14 1.60 -4.87
N THR A 51 1.73 0.87 -5.81
CA THR A 51 1.48 -0.55 -6.03
C THR A 51 2.70 -1.40 -5.66
N LEU A 52 2.47 -2.50 -4.95
CA LEU A 52 3.41 -3.58 -4.71
C LEU A 52 2.90 -4.81 -5.49
N ALA A 53 3.36 -4.92 -6.74
CA ALA A 53 2.81 -5.85 -7.73
C ALA A 53 2.93 -7.33 -7.32
N PRO A 54 4.03 -7.82 -6.72
CA PRO A 54 4.18 -9.24 -6.40
C PRO A 54 3.20 -9.72 -5.31
N LEU A 55 2.65 -8.78 -4.53
CA LEU A 55 1.63 -9.06 -3.52
C LEU A 55 0.23 -8.62 -3.97
N ALA A 56 0.06 -8.20 -5.22
CA ALA A 56 -1.20 -7.66 -5.74
C ALA A 56 -1.83 -6.62 -4.79
N PHE A 57 -0.99 -5.73 -4.25
CA PHE A 57 -1.36 -4.83 -3.15
C PHE A 57 -1.24 -3.36 -3.54
N VAL A 58 -2.24 -2.55 -3.18
CA VAL A 58 -2.26 -1.10 -3.37
C VAL A 58 -2.27 -0.35 -2.04
N PHE A 59 -1.46 0.70 -1.97
CA PHE A 59 -1.43 1.64 -0.86
C PHE A 59 -2.00 2.98 -1.28
N GLU A 60 -2.94 3.48 -0.49
CA GLU A 60 -3.47 4.84 -0.62
C GLU A 60 -2.91 5.72 0.49
N MET A 61 -2.21 6.80 0.15
CA MET A 61 -1.29 7.50 1.05
C MET A 61 -1.83 8.86 1.49
N LYS A 62 -2.20 9.01 2.76
CA LYS A 62 -2.77 10.27 3.29
C LYS A 62 -1.85 10.93 4.33
N ASN A 63 -1.46 12.19 4.08
CA ASN A 63 -0.73 13.03 5.03
C ASN A 63 -1.62 14.18 5.53
N VAL A 64 -2.32 13.94 6.64
CA VAL A 64 -3.44 14.78 7.10
C VAL A 64 -3.41 15.03 8.61
N GLN A 65 -4.03 16.13 9.04
CA GLN A 65 -4.17 16.48 10.47
C GLN A 65 -5.49 16.00 11.07
N ARG A 66 -6.55 16.03 10.27
CA ARG A 66 -7.88 15.49 10.58
C ARG A 66 -8.31 14.67 9.36
N PHE A 67 -9.05 13.59 9.57
CA PHE A 67 -9.49 12.72 8.49
C PHE A 67 -10.90 12.20 8.70
N ASP A 68 -11.56 11.89 7.58
CA ASP A 68 -12.78 11.10 7.54
C ASP A 68 -12.40 9.71 7.03
N LEU A 69 -12.39 8.75 7.95
CA LEU A 69 -12.00 7.38 7.63
C LEU A 69 -12.96 6.77 6.61
N ALA A 70 -14.26 6.99 6.74
CA ALA A 70 -15.25 6.42 5.83
C ALA A 70 -15.04 6.93 4.40
N ARG A 71 -14.65 8.20 4.25
CA ARG A 71 -14.25 8.74 2.94
C ARG A 71 -13.03 8.03 2.37
N PHE A 72 -11.95 7.90 3.15
CA PHE A 72 -10.73 7.25 2.66
C PHE A 72 -10.97 5.78 2.29
N MET A 73 -11.80 5.05 3.05
CA MET A 73 -12.15 3.68 2.70
C MET A 73 -12.96 3.59 1.40
N ARG A 74 -13.79 4.58 1.09
CA ARG A 74 -14.49 4.66 -0.22
C ARG A 74 -13.53 4.97 -1.37
N GLU A 75 -12.50 5.78 -1.13
CA GLU A 75 -11.45 6.07 -2.11
C GLU A 75 -10.65 4.79 -2.40
N LEU A 76 -10.14 4.10 -1.36
CA LEU A 76 -9.46 2.81 -1.51
C LEU A 76 -10.30 1.77 -2.26
N LYS A 77 -11.59 1.65 -1.94
CA LYS A 77 -12.48 0.72 -2.65
C LYS A 77 -12.52 1.02 -4.15
N ARG A 78 -12.59 2.30 -4.54
CA ARG A 78 -12.56 2.68 -5.96
C ARG A 78 -11.21 2.33 -6.58
N GLU A 79 -10.10 2.56 -5.91
CA GLU A 79 -8.78 2.20 -6.46
C GLU A 79 -8.64 0.70 -6.70
N LEU A 80 -9.15 -0.13 -5.79
CA LEU A 80 -9.19 -1.59 -5.99
C LEU A 80 -10.07 -1.98 -7.19
N GLU A 81 -11.21 -1.31 -7.38
CA GLU A 81 -12.08 -1.54 -8.54
C GLU A 81 -11.42 -1.11 -9.87
N HIS A 82 -10.58 -0.06 -9.86
CA HIS A 82 -9.93 0.46 -11.07
C HIS A 82 -8.52 -0.11 -11.32
N ASN A 83 -7.92 -0.79 -10.34
CA ASN A 83 -6.64 -1.46 -10.48
C ASN A 83 -6.83 -2.97 -10.63
N PRO A 84 -6.89 -3.52 -11.87
CA PRO A 84 -7.16 -4.93 -12.11
C PRO A 84 -6.04 -5.87 -11.60
N GLN A 85 -4.89 -5.32 -11.24
CA GLN A 85 -3.75 -6.08 -10.69
C GLN A 85 -3.78 -6.11 -9.15
N ALA A 86 -4.69 -5.39 -8.52
CA ALA A 86 -4.82 -5.32 -7.08
C ALA A 86 -5.95 -6.23 -6.59
N THR A 87 -5.63 -7.14 -5.67
CA THR A 87 -6.63 -7.95 -4.97
C THR A 87 -6.81 -7.47 -3.53
N ASN A 88 -5.84 -6.73 -2.99
CA ASN A 88 -5.84 -6.19 -1.65
C ASN A 88 -5.33 -4.75 -1.63
N GLY A 89 -5.64 -4.03 -0.54
CA GLY A 89 -5.09 -2.70 -0.34
C GLY A 89 -5.35 -2.13 1.04
N ALA A 90 -4.68 -1.03 1.34
CA ALA A 90 -4.83 -0.29 2.59
C ALA A 90 -4.66 1.22 2.40
N VAL A 91 -5.36 1.98 3.22
CA VAL A 91 -5.08 3.40 3.42
C VAL A 91 -3.97 3.54 4.45
N VAL A 92 -2.87 4.16 4.08
CA VAL A 92 -1.76 4.51 4.96
C VAL A 92 -1.87 5.97 5.37
N ILE A 93 -2.27 6.19 6.63
CA ILE A 93 -2.53 7.51 7.18
C ILE A 93 -1.36 7.90 8.09
N LYS A 94 -0.62 8.93 7.68
CA LYS A 94 0.45 9.49 8.51
C LYS A 94 0.01 10.78 9.18
N ALA A 95 0.12 10.82 10.50
CA ALA A 95 -0.02 12.06 11.26
C ALA A 95 1.07 13.07 10.86
N ARG A 96 0.71 14.36 10.80
CA ARG A 96 1.68 15.41 10.46
C ARG A 96 2.85 15.39 11.44
N LEU A 97 4.05 15.69 10.90
CA LEU A 97 5.32 15.76 11.66
C LEU A 97 5.80 14.43 12.27
N LYS A 98 5.08 13.32 12.05
CA LYS A 98 5.51 11.98 12.44
C LYS A 98 6.33 11.30 11.34
N GLY A 99 7.18 10.36 11.74
CA GLY A 99 7.99 9.54 10.84
C GLY A 99 7.16 8.53 10.05
N THR A 100 7.71 8.00 8.95
CA THR A 100 7.02 7.03 8.07
C THR A 100 6.58 5.76 8.80
N GLY A 101 7.43 5.21 9.66
CA GLY A 101 7.12 4.02 10.46
C GLY A 101 6.09 4.24 11.57
N GLU A 102 5.69 5.49 11.84
CA GLU A 102 4.60 5.82 12.79
C GLU A 102 3.24 5.97 12.08
N ALA A 103 3.14 5.67 10.78
CA ALA A 103 1.88 5.72 10.05
C ALA A 103 0.95 4.55 10.41
N TYR A 104 -0.36 4.77 10.30
CA TYR A 104 -1.37 3.72 10.47
C TYR A 104 -1.73 3.12 9.12
N SER A 105 -1.77 1.79 9.04
CA SER A 105 -2.35 1.08 7.90
C SER A 105 -3.76 0.64 8.26
N VAL A 106 -4.75 1.07 7.49
CA VAL A 106 -6.17 0.76 7.70
C VAL A 106 -6.74 0.13 6.44
N MET A 107 -7.37 -1.03 6.60
CA MET A 107 -7.96 -1.80 5.51
C MET A 107 -9.33 -2.35 5.90
N PRO A 108 -10.18 -2.74 4.93
CA PRO A 108 -11.41 -3.47 5.24
C PRO A 108 -11.09 -4.77 5.97
N PHE A 109 -11.95 -5.17 6.91
CA PHE A 109 -11.70 -6.37 7.70
C PHE A 109 -11.62 -7.63 6.84
N ASP A 110 -12.47 -7.75 5.82
CA ASP A 110 -12.44 -8.89 4.90
C ASP A 110 -11.11 -8.99 4.14
N SER A 111 -10.54 -7.85 3.70
CA SER A 111 -9.22 -7.82 3.07
C SER A 111 -8.12 -8.27 4.04
N LEU A 112 -8.22 -7.91 5.33
CA LEU A 112 -7.30 -8.43 6.35
C LEU A 112 -7.44 -9.95 6.51
N LEU A 113 -8.68 -10.47 6.56
CA LEU A 113 -8.92 -11.90 6.67
C LEU A 113 -8.36 -12.67 5.46
N SER A 114 -8.48 -12.11 4.25
CA SER A 114 -7.86 -12.68 3.04
C SER A 114 -6.34 -12.80 3.19
N LEU A 115 -5.65 -11.73 3.63
CA LEU A 115 -4.19 -11.79 3.86
C LEU A 115 -3.81 -12.81 4.94
N VAL A 116 -4.57 -12.89 6.03
CA VAL A 116 -4.33 -13.87 7.09
C VAL A 116 -4.50 -15.29 6.56
N ARG A 117 -5.50 -15.52 5.70
CA ARG A 117 -5.73 -16.81 5.04
C ARG A 117 -4.58 -17.18 4.09
N GLU A 118 -4.14 -16.25 3.24
CA GLU A 118 -3.02 -16.45 2.32
C GLU A 118 -1.74 -16.83 3.07
N ASN A 119 -1.40 -16.09 4.15
CA ASN A 119 -0.25 -16.39 5.00
C ASN A 119 -0.36 -17.78 5.66
N TRP A 120 -1.56 -18.15 6.12
CA TRP A 120 -1.79 -19.48 6.68
C TRP A 120 -1.52 -20.59 5.64
N ASP A 121 -2.04 -20.41 4.43
CA ASP A 121 -1.85 -21.37 3.35
C ASP A 121 -0.38 -21.49 2.93
N LEU A 122 0.34 -20.37 2.79
CA LEU A 122 1.78 -20.36 2.51
C LEU A 122 2.56 -21.13 3.59
N LYS A 123 2.30 -20.84 4.87
CA LYS A 123 2.94 -21.56 5.98
C LYS A 123 2.60 -23.04 5.98
N ARG A 124 1.38 -23.43 5.60
CA ARG A 124 0.97 -24.83 5.48
C ARG A 124 1.74 -25.54 4.37
N LEU A 125 1.84 -24.93 3.19
CA LEU A 125 2.58 -25.48 2.04
C LEU A 125 4.07 -25.64 2.36
N LEU A 126 4.70 -24.63 2.96
CA LEU A 126 6.11 -24.69 3.38
C LEU A 126 6.37 -25.83 4.39
N ARG A 127 5.41 -26.13 5.28
CA ARG A 127 5.54 -27.27 6.20
C ARG A 127 5.48 -28.61 5.46
N GLN A 128 4.57 -28.75 4.49
CA GLN A 128 4.44 -29.96 3.68
C GLN A 128 5.69 -30.22 2.84
N GLU A 129 6.24 -29.19 2.19
CA GLU A 129 7.48 -29.30 1.41
C GLU A 129 8.65 -29.76 2.28
N ARG A 130 8.81 -29.18 3.49
CA ARG A 130 9.85 -29.60 4.44
C ARG A 130 9.70 -31.05 4.89
N GLN A 131 8.49 -31.57 4.99
CA GLN A 131 8.25 -32.97 5.33
C GLN A 131 8.64 -33.90 4.18
N LEU A 132 8.28 -33.54 2.94
CA LEU A 132 8.66 -34.31 1.74
C LEU A 132 10.18 -34.39 1.57
N ARG A 133 10.90 -33.28 1.75
CA ARG A 133 12.38 -33.24 1.68
C ARG A 133 13.08 -34.05 2.77
N LYS A 134 12.39 -34.41 3.87
CA LYS A 134 12.93 -35.27 4.93
C LYS A 134 12.63 -36.75 4.70
N ALA A 135 11.67 -37.06 3.84
CA ALA A 135 11.18 -38.40 3.60
C ALA A 135 11.80 -39.06 2.36
N GLY A 136 12.41 -38.27 1.47
CA GLY A 136 13.23 -38.74 0.35
C GLY A 136 14.71 -38.48 0.62
#